data_AF-A0A9E5QYV2-F1
#
_entry.id   AF-A0A9E5QYV2-F1
#
_cell.length_a   1.000
_cell.length_b   1.000
_cell.length_c   1.000
_cell.angle_alpha   90.00
_cell.angle_beta   90.00
_cell.angle_gamma   90.00
#
_symmetry.space_group_name_H-M   'P 1'
#
loop_
_entity.id
_entity.type
_entity.pdbx_description
1 polymer ?
#
loop_
_entity_poly.entity_id
_entity_poly.type
_entity_poly.pdbx_seq_one_letter_code
_entity_poly.pdbx_strand_id
1 'polypeptide(L)'
;MTKPLLELRDLGGDGLFTSWNSEPNWQKAHNILVPGLGQRAIKGYFPMMLDIAERLLAKWHNIPPEQFFNLTDDMTRLTFDTIGLCGFDYRFHSFASDKAHPFIEAMVNGLEDSMNRMHLLEVQKNYASRKSAAISKACSICLK
;
A
#
# COMPACT_ATOMS: atom_id res chain seq x y z
N MET A 1 -5.30 19.83 -3.84
CA MET A 1 -4.51 18.76 -3.20
C MET A 1 -4.07 19.23 -1.83
N THR A 2 -4.15 18.38 -0.80
CA THR A 2 -3.74 18.72 0.57
C THR A 2 -2.24 18.48 0.76
N LYS A 3 -1.61 19.15 1.74
CA LYS A 3 -0.19 18.94 2.10
C LYS A 3 0.20 17.45 2.26
N PRO A 4 -0.58 16.58 2.94
CA PRO A 4 -0.27 15.15 3.03
C PRO A 4 -0.07 14.47 1.68
N LEU A 5 -0.97 14.74 0.72
CA LEU A 5 -0.91 14.10 -0.60
C LEU A 5 0.25 14.63 -1.44
N LEU A 6 0.70 15.86 -1.19
CA LEU A 6 1.87 16.43 -1.86
C LEU A 6 3.16 15.69 -1.46
N GLU A 7 3.34 15.41 -0.17
CA GLU A 7 4.48 14.61 0.33
C GLU A 7 4.45 13.16 -0.19
N LEU A 8 3.26 12.63 -0.48
CA LEU A 8 3.08 11.30 -1.06
C LEU A 8 3.36 11.27 -2.56
N ARG A 9 3.34 12.42 -3.25
CA ARG A 9 3.56 12.50 -4.69
C ARG A 9 4.97 12.04 -5.10
N ASP A 10 5.96 12.15 -4.22
CA ASP A 10 7.31 11.62 -4.46
C ASP A 10 7.35 10.09 -4.57
N LEU A 11 6.38 9.41 -3.95
CA LEU A 11 6.21 7.95 -4.01
C LEU A 11 5.21 7.53 -5.08
N GLY A 12 4.05 8.20 -5.13
CA GLY A 12 2.93 7.85 -6.00
C GLY A 12 2.94 8.48 -7.40
N GLY A 13 3.88 9.39 -7.67
CA GLY A 13 3.96 10.13 -8.93
C GLY A 13 2.67 10.89 -9.25
N ASP A 14 2.28 10.90 -10.52
CA ASP A 14 1.01 11.44 -11.02
C ASP A 14 -0.10 10.38 -11.08
N GLY A 15 -0.07 9.40 -10.17
CA GLY A 15 -1.13 8.41 -10.00
C GLY A 15 -2.47 9.02 -9.56
N LEU A 16 -3.56 8.25 -9.69
CA LEU A 16 -4.94 8.72 -9.48
C LEU A 16 -5.18 9.43 -8.13
N PHE A 17 -4.46 9.01 -7.07
CA PHE A 17 -4.55 9.60 -5.72
C PHE A 17 -3.67 10.83 -5.51
N THR A 18 -2.62 11.02 -6.32
CA THR A 18 -1.57 12.04 -6.13
C THR A 18 -1.47 13.04 -7.30
N SER A 19 -2.28 12.89 -8.34
CA SER A 19 -2.39 13.86 -9.44
C SER A 19 -3.32 15.02 -9.12
N TRP A 20 -3.05 16.19 -9.70
CA TRP A 20 -3.99 17.31 -9.74
C TRP A 20 -5.13 17.02 -10.73
N ASN A 21 -6.33 17.54 -10.45
CA ASN A 21 -7.48 17.40 -11.35
C ASN A 21 -7.24 17.98 -12.75
N SER A 22 -6.30 18.93 -12.88
CA SER A 22 -5.90 19.54 -14.16
C SER A 22 -4.91 18.69 -14.95
N GLU A 23 -4.31 17.64 -14.35
CA GLU A 23 -3.38 16.76 -15.05
C GLU A 23 -4.13 15.80 -15.98
N PRO A 24 -3.73 15.67 -17.25
CA PRO A 24 -4.41 14.78 -18.19
C PRO A 24 -4.32 13.30 -17.77
N ASN A 25 -3.30 12.91 -17.01
CA ASN A 25 -3.12 11.54 -16.53
C ASN A 25 -4.17 11.16 -15.47
N TRP A 26 -4.65 12.12 -14.68
CA TRP A 26 -5.77 11.88 -13.76
C TRP A 26 -7.01 11.43 -14.52
N GLN A 27 -7.42 12.18 -15.56
CA GLN A 27 -8.62 11.86 -16.33
C GLN A 27 -8.49 10.52 -17.06
N LYS A 28 -7.31 10.23 -17.61
CA LYS A 28 -7.03 8.94 -18.26
C LYS A 28 -7.16 7.79 -17.27
N ALA A 29 -6.45 7.85 -16.14
CA ALA A 29 -6.49 6.82 -15.10
C ALA A 29 -7.91 6.64 -14.54
N HIS A 30 -8.61 7.75 -14.28
CA HIS A 30 -10.00 7.73 -13.80
C HIS A 30 -10.92 6.98 -14.76
N ASN A 31 -10.89 7.32 -16.05
CA ASN A 31 -11.76 6.70 -17.05
C ASN A 31 -11.48 5.20 -17.23
N ILE A 32 -10.22 4.77 -17.04
CA ILE A 32 -9.81 3.37 -17.18
C ILE A 32 -10.14 2.56 -15.93
N LEU A 33 -9.85 3.08 -14.73
CA LEU A 33 -9.88 2.30 -13.49
C LEU A 33 -11.25 2.25 -12.82
N VAL A 34 -12.05 3.32 -12.91
CA VAL A 34 -13.34 3.42 -12.20
C VAL A 34 -14.31 2.27 -12.54
N PRO A 35 -14.47 1.84 -13.82
CA PRO A 35 -15.29 0.68 -14.13
C PRO A 35 -14.84 -0.62 -13.44
N GLY A 36 -13.52 -0.79 -13.27
CA GLY A 36 -12.90 -1.92 -12.57
C GLY A 36 -13.06 -1.88 -11.04
N LEU A 37 -13.53 -0.76 -10.48
CA LEU A 37 -13.82 -0.57 -9.07
C LEU A 37 -15.33 -0.51 -8.77
N GLY A 38 -16.19 -0.67 -9.79
CA GLY A 38 -17.63 -0.68 -9.62
C GLY A 38 -18.15 -1.97 -8.96
N GLN A 39 -19.39 -1.93 -8.46
CA GLN A 39 -20.01 -3.07 -7.74
C GLN A 39 -19.93 -4.40 -8.52
N ARG A 40 -20.07 -4.37 -9.84
CA ARG A 40 -19.98 -5.58 -10.69
C ARG A 40 -18.59 -6.19 -10.66
N ALA A 41 -17.53 -5.37 -10.72
CA ALA A 41 -16.15 -5.84 -10.66
C ALA A 41 -15.83 -6.40 -9.27
N ILE A 42 -16.29 -5.73 -8.20
CA ILE A 42 -16.12 -6.19 -6.82
C ILE A 42 -16.69 -7.60 -6.60
N LYS A 43 -17.84 -7.93 -7.20
CA LYS A 43 -18.39 -9.31 -7.14
C LYS A 43 -17.42 -10.36 -7.70
N GLY A 44 -16.64 -10.00 -8.72
CA GLY A 44 -15.61 -10.87 -9.29
C GLY A 44 -14.38 -11.01 -8.39
N TYR A 45 -14.07 -10.00 -7.57
CA TYR A 45 -12.95 -10.05 -6.61
C TYR A 45 -13.29 -10.80 -5.32
N PHE A 46 -14.57 -10.94 -4.99
CA PHE A 46 -15.01 -11.50 -3.71
C PHE A 46 -14.40 -12.88 -3.37
N PRO A 47 -14.29 -13.86 -4.30
CA PRO A 47 -13.64 -15.13 -4.01
C PRO A 47 -12.15 -14.98 -3.62
N MET A 48 -11.43 -14.04 -4.24
CA MET A 48 -10.03 -13.75 -3.92
C MET A 48 -9.89 -13.08 -2.56
N MET A 49 -10.80 -12.15 -2.24
CA MET A 49 -10.85 -11.53 -0.91
C MET A 49 -11.10 -12.57 0.19
N LEU A 50 -11.98 -13.54 -0.08
CA LEU A 50 -12.29 -14.63 0.85
C LEU A 50 -11.09 -15.55 1.09
N ASP A 51 -10.36 -15.95 0.05
CA ASP A 51 -9.12 -16.75 0.17
C ASP A 51 -8.09 -16.08 1.10
N ILE A 52 -7.89 -14.77 0.96
CA ILE A 52 -6.96 -14.03 1.83
C ILE A 52 -7.49 -13.92 3.28
N ALA A 53 -8.79 -13.72 3.47
CA ALA A 53 -9.41 -13.69 4.79
C ALA A 53 -9.33 -15.05 5.51
N GLU A 54 -9.54 -16.16 4.81
CA GLU A 54 -9.41 -17.51 5.34
C GLU A 54 -7.97 -17.80 5.81
N ARG A 55 -6.95 -17.29 5.10
CA ARG A 55 -5.55 -17.41 5.52
C ARG A 55 -5.27 -16.65 6.82
N LEU A 56 -5.83 -15.45 6.99
CA LEU A 56 -5.73 -14.70 8.23
C LEU A 56 -6.37 -15.46 9.40
N LEU A 57 -7.56 -16.01 9.19
CA LEU A 57 -8.26 -16.81 10.20
C LEU A 57 -7.46 -18.07 10.57
N ALA A 58 -6.89 -18.75 9.57
CA ALA A 58 -6.02 -19.90 9.81
C ALA A 58 -4.78 -19.52 10.63
N LYS A 59 -4.16 -18.36 10.37
CA LYS A 59 -3.08 -17.84 11.20
C LYS A 59 -3.55 -17.65 12.64
N TRP A 60 -4.65 -16.94 12.87
CA TRP A 60 -5.16 -16.67 14.21
C TRP A 60 -5.57 -17.91 14.97
N HIS A 61 -6.10 -18.93 14.28
CA HIS A 61 -6.44 -20.20 14.90
C HIS A 61 -5.21 -20.95 15.46
N ASN A 62 -4.03 -20.74 14.88
CA ASN A 62 -2.78 -21.36 15.31
C ASN A 62 -2.06 -20.56 16.42
N ILE A 63 -2.57 -19.39 16.83
CA ILE A 63 -1.97 -18.59 17.90
C ILE A 63 -2.35 -19.21 19.25
N PRO A 64 -1.38 -19.54 20.13
CA PRO A 64 -1.66 -20.02 21.48
C PRO A 64 -2.53 -19.02 22.26
N PRO A 65 -3.46 -19.48 23.12
CA PRO A 65 -4.34 -18.59 23.89
C PRO A 65 -3.60 -17.56 24.76
N GLU A 66 -2.39 -17.88 25.18
CA GLU A 66 -1.55 -17.03 26.04
C GLU A 66 -0.75 -15.97 25.25
N GLN A 67 -0.75 -16.04 23.92
CA GLN A 67 0.10 -15.20 23.07
C GLN A 67 -0.68 -14.00 22.51
N PHE A 68 -0.15 -12.80 22.76
CA PHE A 68 -0.63 -11.59 22.11
C PHE A 68 -0.11 -11.49 20.66
N PHE A 69 -0.92 -10.91 19.78
CA PHE A 69 -0.55 -10.60 18.42
C PHE A 69 -0.91 -9.16 18.05
N ASN A 70 -0.26 -8.63 17.01
CA ASN A 70 -0.49 -7.28 16.53
C ASN A 70 -1.60 -7.28 15.46
N LEU A 71 -2.82 -6.90 15.86
CA LEU A 71 -3.96 -6.81 14.96
C LEU A 71 -3.71 -5.83 13.79
N THR A 72 -3.09 -4.69 14.05
CA THR A 72 -2.87 -3.66 13.03
C THR A 72 -1.92 -4.14 11.93
N ASP A 73 -0.88 -4.87 12.31
CA ASP A 73 0.08 -5.47 11.38
C ASP A 73 -0.61 -6.55 10.53
N ASP A 74 -1.44 -7.40 11.14
CA ASP A 74 -2.20 -8.42 10.42
C ASP A 74 -3.24 -7.83 9.45
N MET A 75 -3.93 -6.75 9.83
CA MET A 75 -4.84 -6.03 8.94
C MET A 75 -4.10 -5.35 7.79
N THR A 76 -2.87 -4.87 8.02
CA THR A 76 -2.02 -4.28 6.98
C THR A 76 -1.59 -5.36 5.97
N ARG A 77 -1.15 -6.52 6.46
CA ARG A 77 -0.84 -7.69 5.61
C ARG A 77 -2.05 -8.18 4.83
N LEU A 78 -3.21 -8.28 5.47
CA LEU A 78 -4.47 -8.68 4.84
C LEU A 78 -4.82 -7.76 3.67
N THR A 79 -4.77 -6.44 3.89
CA THR A 79 -5.14 -5.46 2.86
C THR A 79 -4.14 -5.44 1.71
N PHE A 80 -2.83 -5.56 1.98
CA PHE A 80 -1.82 -5.67 0.92
C PHE A 80 -1.95 -6.96 0.09
N ASP A 81 -2.13 -8.13 0.72
CA ASP A 81 -2.36 -9.38 -0.02
C ASP A 81 -3.65 -9.32 -0.84
N THR A 82 -4.70 -8.70 -0.30
CA THR A 82 -5.99 -8.53 -1.00
C THR A 82 -5.85 -7.63 -2.23
N ILE A 83 -5.20 -6.47 -2.10
CA ILE A 83 -4.97 -5.54 -3.21
C ILE A 83 -4.00 -6.15 -4.23
N GLY A 84 -2.94 -6.83 -3.78
CA GLY A 84 -1.99 -7.53 -4.63
C GLY A 84 -2.66 -8.59 -5.50
N LEU A 85 -3.49 -9.43 -4.88
CA LEU A 85 -4.18 -10.50 -5.57
C LEU A 85 -5.28 -9.97 -6.49
N CYS A 86 -6.17 -9.11 -5.99
CA CYS A 86 -7.31 -8.62 -6.77
C CYS A 86 -6.89 -7.63 -7.87
N GLY A 87 -5.88 -6.81 -7.63
CA GLY A 87 -5.45 -5.76 -8.54
C GLY A 87 -4.39 -6.19 -9.55
N PHE A 88 -3.50 -7.11 -9.16
CA PHE A 88 -2.29 -7.42 -9.93
C PHE A 88 -2.02 -8.92 -10.08
N ASP A 89 -2.95 -9.79 -9.64
CA ASP A 89 -2.78 -11.25 -9.62
C ASP A 89 -1.47 -11.69 -8.93
N TYR A 90 -1.05 -10.93 -7.91
CA TYR A 90 0.22 -11.14 -7.20
C TYR A 90 -0.01 -11.55 -5.76
N ARG A 91 0.68 -12.61 -5.32
CA ARG A 91 0.60 -13.14 -3.96
C ARG A 91 1.89 -12.85 -3.19
N PHE A 92 1.83 -11.96 -2.20
CA PHE A 92 2.98 -11.71 -1.31
C PHE A 92 3.19 -12.82 -0.28
N HIS A 93 2.17 -13.65 -0.03
CA HIS A 93 2.17 -14.69 1.00
C HIS A 93 2.47 -14.13 2.40
N SER A 94 1.83 -13.01 2.75
CA SER A 94 2.16 -12.23 3.96
C SER A 94 1.94 -12.98 5.28
N PHE A 95 1.20 -14.10 5.26
CA PHE A 95 0.94 -14.93 6.44
C PHE A 95 1.82 -16.19 6.53
N ALA A 96 2.69 -16.45 5.54
CA ALA A 96 3.57 -17.62 5.53
C ALA A 96 4.89 -17.40 6.30
N SER A 97 5.20 -16.16 6.67
CA SER A 97 6.43 -15.74 7.33
C SER A 97 6.15 -14.56 8.25
N ASP A 98 6.90 -14.48 9.36
CA ASP A 98 6.85 -13.31 10.25
C ASP A 98 7.43 -12.05 9.61
N LYS A 99 8.33 -12.21 8.64
CA LYS A 99 8.87 -11.10 7.85
C LYS A 99 7.93 -10.77 6.70
N ALA A 100 7.55 -9.50 6.59
CA ALA A 100 6.78 -8.99 5.46
C ALA A 100 7.60 -9.05 4.16
N HIS A 101 6.90 -9.08 3.03
CA HIS A 101 7.55 -8.99 1.72
C HIS A 101 8.29 -7.64 1.60
N PRO A 102 9.51 -7.58 1.01
CA PRO A 102 10.29 -6.35 0.91
C PRO A 102 9.55 -5.15 0.32
N PHE A 103 8.66 -5.41 -0.64
CA PHE A 103 7.77 -4.37 -1.20
C PHE A 103 6.81 -3.77 -0.17
N ILE A 104 6.16 -4.60 0.66
CA ILE A 104 5.23 -4.14 1.69
C ILE A 104 5.99 -3.31 2.73
N GLU A 105 7.16 -3.79 3.16
CA GLU A 105 8.02 -3.07 4.09
C GLU A 105 8.46 -1.72 3.53
N ALA A 106 8.95 -1.68 2.28
CA ALA A 106 9.35 -0.44 1.62
C ALA A 106 8.19 0.56 1.49
N MET A 107 6.99 0.08 1.18
CA MET A 107 5.80 0.91 1.03
C MET A 107 5.30 1.47 2.37
N VAL A 108 5.25 0.65 3.42
CA VAL A 108 4.89 1.12 4.78
C VAL A 108 5.90 2.16 5.26
N ASN A 109 7.21 1.90 5.10
CA ASN A 109 8.25 2.85 5.46
C ASN A 109 8.16 4.16 4.66
N GLY A 110 7.79 4.09 3.38
CA GLY A 110 7.56 5.28 2.55
C GLY A 110 6.37 6.10 3.02
N LEU A 111 5.25 5.46 3.32
CA LEU A 111 4.07 6.13 3.85
C LEU A 111 4.35 6.81 5.19
N GLU A 112 5.06 6.12 6.08
CA GLU A 112 5.48 6.68 7.38
C GLU A 112 6.42 7.87 7.22
N ASP A 113 7.40 7.80 6.30
CA ASP A 113 8.30 8.91 5.98
C ASP A 113 7.50 10.12 5.46
N SER A 114 6.61 9.92 4.48
CA SER A 114 5.75 10.99 3.96
C SER A 114 4.89 11.63 5.05
N MET A 115 4.34 10.84 5.98
CA MET A 115 3.57 11.35 7.13
C MET A 115 4.45 12.16 8.08
N ASN A 116 5.64 11.68 8.42
CA ASN A 116 6.57 12.37 9.31
C ASN A 116 7.02 13.73 8.71
N ARG A 117 7.23 13.79 7.39
CA ARG A 117 7.58 15.03 6.69
C ARG A 117 6.49 16.09 6.73
N MET A 118 5.23 15.72 6.93
CA MET A 118 4.13 16.68 7.05
C MET A 118 4.32 17.68 8.21
N HIS A 119 5.02 17.25 9.26
CA HIS A 119 5.25 18.04 10.47
C HIS A 119 6.57 18.81 10.45
N LEU A 120 7.41 18.60 9.42
CA LEU A 120 8.71 19.24 9.32
C LEU A 120 8.61 20.63 8.66
N LEU A 121 9.44 21.55 9.14
CA LEU A 121 9.69 22.83 8.48
C LEU A 121 10.47 22.58 7.17
N GLU A 122 10.31 23.48 6.20
CA GLU A 122 10.97 23.35 4.87
C GLU A 122 12.50 23.20 4.98
N VAL A 123 13.14 23.88 5.94
CA VAL A 123 14.58 23.75 6.21
C VAL A 123 14.94 22.33 6.67
N GLN A 124 14.08 21.68 7.45
CA GLN A 124 14.29 20.31 7.95
C GLN A 124 14.08 19.27 6.84
N LYS A 125 13.10 19.49 5.94
CA LYS A 125 12.85 18.61 4.79
C LYS A 125 14.04 18.52 3.85
N ASN A 126 14.69 19.65 3.57
CA ASN A 126 15.88 19.71 2.72
C ASN A 126 17.01 18.80 3.22
N TYR A 127 17.17 18.68 4.55
CA TYR A 127 18.15 17.79 5.16
C TYR A 127 17.71 16.31 5.16
N ALA A 128 16.41 16.04 5.38
CA ALA A 128 15.83 14.70 5.40
C ALA A 128 15.72 14.04 4.01
N SER A 129 15.68 14.83 2.93
CA SER A 129 15.49 14.39 1.53
C SER A 129 16.46 13.29 1.04
N ARG A 130 17.65 13.15 1.66
CA ARG A 130 18.63 12.11 1.33
C ARG A 130 18.19 10.68 1.70
N LYS A 131 17.29 10.52 2.68
CA LYS A 131 16.80 9.20 3.12
C LYS A 131 15.67 8.67 2.23
N SER A 132 14.80 9.56 1.73
CA SER A 132 13.61 9.19 0.94
C SER A 132 13.93 8.64 -0.46
N ALA A 133 15.03 9.10 -1.08
CA ALA A 133 15.49 8.60 -2.38
C ALA A 133 15.79 7.09 -2.38
N ALA A 134 16.19 6.51 -1.24
CA ALA A 134 16.41 5.08 -1.10
C ALA A 134 15.10 4.28 -1.08
N ILE A 135 14.04 4.82 -0.49
CA ILE A 135 12.72 4.19 -0.37
C ILE A 135 12.00 4.16 -1.72
N SER A 136 12.01 5.29 -2.45
CA SER A 136 11.46 5.37 -3.82
C SER A 136 12.12 4.35 -4.76
N LYS A 137 13.43 4.16 -4.63
CA LYS A 137 14.18 3.18 -5.42
C LYS A 137 13.83 1.72 -5.05
N ALA A 138 13.61 1.42 -3.77
CA ALA A 138 13.19 0.10 -3.32
C ALA A 138 11.78 -0.27 -3.81
N CYS A 139 10.85 0.69 -3.81
CA CYS A 139 9.48 0.50 -4.31
C CYS A 139 9.45 0.24 -5.82
N SER A 140 10.34 0.89 -6.58
CA SER A 140 10.44 0.76 -8.05
C SER A 140 11.11 -0.54 -8.52
N ILE A 141 11.93 -1.17 -7.67
CA ILE A 141 12.69 -2.39 -8.01
C ILE A 141 11.86 -3.66 -7.78
N CYS A 142 10.95 -3.66 -6.80
CA CYS A 142 10.19 -4.85 -6.42
C CYS A 142 8.94 -5.13 -7.30
N LEU A 143 8.64 -4.24 -8.26
CA LEU A 143 7.50 -4.33 -9.19
C LEU A 143 7.92 -4.75 -10.62
N LYS A 144 9.16 -5.18 -10.81
CA LYS A 144 9.66 -5.84 -12.03
C LYS A 144 9.94 -7.30 -11.74
#